data_AF-A0A838S9F3-F1
#
_entry.id   AF-A0A838S9F3-F1
#
_cell.length_a   1.000
_cell.length_b   1.000
_cell.length_c   1.000
_cell.angle_alpha   90.00
_cell.angle_beta   90.00
_cell.angle_gamma   90.00
#
_symmetry.space_group_name_H-M   'P 1'
#
loop_
_entity.id
_entity.type
_entity.pdbx_description
1 polymer ?
#
loop_
_entity_poly.entity_id
_entity_poly.type
_entity_poly.pdbx_seq_one_letter_code
_entity_poly.pdbx_strand_id
1 'polypeptide(L)'
;MAPALRMAPGVRDSVGLAALARRQNVAGRVLLHGAGIPPRWAPVVLVDDVLTTGATAAECTRVLERAGVEVHAIVAFAVAGGHSASPGRGAGRVADAGTGR
;
A
#
# COMPACT_ATOMS: atom_id res chain seq x y z
N MET A 1 19.62 -5.17 11.21
CA MET A 1 18.75 -4.47 10.24
C MET A 1 19.64 -3.73 9.26
N ALA A 2 19.26 -3.69 7.98
CA ALA A 2 20.05 -3.06 6.92
C ALA A 2 19.22 -1.96 6.22
N PRO A 3 19.78 -0.77 5.94
CA PRO A 3 19.04 0.32 5.32
C PRO A 3 18.94 0.09 3.79
N ALA A 4 18.28 -0.96 3.34
CA ALA A 4 18.24 -1.34 1.91
C ALA A 4 17.32 -0.44 1.06
N LEU A 5 16.39 0.27 1.70
CA LEU A 5 15.33 1.03 1.06
C LEU A 5 15.20 2.41 1.68
N ARG A 6 14.71 3.37 0.88
CA ARG A 6 14.35 4.71 1.32
C ARG A 6 13.12 5.21 0.56
N MET A 7 12.40 6.14 1.15
CA MET A 7 11.32 6.84 0.46
C MET A 7 11.89 7.93 -0.45
N ALA A 8 11.26 8.14 -1.61
CA ALA A 8 11.51 9.28 -2.45
C ALA A 8 11.08 10.58 -1.74
N PRO A 9 11.73 11.72 -2.01
CA PRO A 9 11.27 13.01 -1.50
C PRO A 9 9.83 13.30 -1.93
N GLY A 10 9.06 13.98 -1.07
CA GLY A 10 7.71 14.45 -1.39
C GLY A 10 6.60 13.40 -1.27
N VAL A 11 6.87 12.22 -0.70
CA VAL A 11 5.82 11.32 -0.22
C VAL A 11 5.08 12.03 0.91
N ARG A 12 3.76 12.17 0.75
CA ARG A 12 2.91 12.83 1.74
C ARG A 12 2.64 11.90 2.91
N ASP A 13 2.34 12.48 4.06
CA ASP A 13 1.77 11.70 5.16
C ASP A 13 0.47 11.02 4.68
N SER A 14 0.30 9.76 5.08
CA SER A 14 -0.84 8.94 4.71
C SER A 14 -2.03 9.10 5.68
N VAL A 15 -1.91 9.99 6.68
CA VAL A 15 -3.03 10.38 7.56
C VAL A 15 -4.20 10.93 6.72
N GLY A 16 -5.42 10.46 7.01
CA GLY A 16 -6.64 10.89 6.32
C GLY A 16 -6.86 10.37 4.90
N LEU A 17 -5.86 9.73 4.27
CA LEU A 17 -6.02 9.18 2.92
C LEU A 17 -6.88 7.90 2.90
N ALA A 18 -7.75 7.78 1.90
CA ALA A 18 -8.42 6.51 1.62
C ALA A 18 -7.43 5.44 1.12
N ALA A 19 -7.80 4.16 1.21
CA ALA A 19 -6.94 3.04 0.87
C ALA A 19 -6.32 3.12 -0.54
N LEU A 20 -7.08 3.57 -1.54
CA LEU A 20 -6.57 3.76 -2.90
C LEU A 20 -5.56 4.91 -2.99
N ALA A 21 -5.86 6.05 -2.34
CA ALA A 21 -4.96 7.19 -2.31
C ALA A 21 -3.64 6.86 -1.60
N ARG A 22 -3.68 6.03 -0.56
CA ARG A 22 -2.46 5.49 0.10
C ARG A 22 -1.61 4.68 -0.86
N ARG A 23 -2.22 3.77 -1.64
CA ARG A 23 -1.50 3.01 -2.67
C ARG A 23 -0.81 3.92 -3.68
N GLN A 24 -1.52 4.93 -4.18
CA GLN A 24 -0.97 5.90 -5.13
C GLN A 24 0.14 6.78 -4.54
N ASN A 25 0.04 7.12 -3.26
CA ASN A 25 1.06 7.90 -2.56
C ASN A 25 2.41 7.15 -2.45
N VAL A 26 2.37 5.82 -2.42
CA VAL A 26 3.57 4.98 -2.24
C VAL A 26 4.07 4.36 -3.54
N ALA A 27 3.20 4.08 -4.50
CA ALA A 27 3.58 3.49 -5.78
C ALA A 27 4.67 4.29 -6.50
N GLY A 28 5.77 3.62 -6.87
CA GLY A 28 6.93 4.22 -7.53
C GLY A 28 7.79 5.08 -6.61
N ARG A 29 7.52 5.13 -5.31
CA ARG A 29 8.15 6.06 -4.36
C ARG A 29 9.09 5.39 -3.37
N VAL A 30 9.25 4.06 -3.44
CA VAL A 30 10.31 3.34 -2.72
C VAL A 30 11.53 3.22 -3.63
N LEU A 31 12.70 3.55 -3.10
CA LEU A 31 13.97 3.54 -3.81
C LEU A 31 14.97 2.65 -3.08
N LEU A 32 15.86 1.99 -3.84
CA LEU A 32 17.00 1.30 -3.26
C LEU A 32 17.95 2.29 -2.60
N HIS A 33 18.51 1.88 -1.48
CA HIS A 33 19.66 2.53 -0.86
C HIS A 33 20.84 1.55 -0.93
N GLY A 34 21.74 1.81 -1.89
CA GLY A 34 22.78 0.87 -2.30
C GLY A 34 23.71 0.40 -1.18
N ALA A 35 23.91 1.20 -0.13
CA ALA A 35 24.78 0.84 0.99
C ALA A 35 24.21 -0.26 1.90
N GLY A 36 22.93 -0.60 1.78
CA GLY A 36 22.24 -1.56 2.66
C GLY A 36 21.67 -2.79 1.95
N ILE A 37 21.96 -3.01 0.67
CA ILE A 37 21.40 -4.14 -0.07
C ILE A 37 21.99 -5.45 0.49
N PRO A 38 21.17 -6.38 1.00
CA PRO A 38 21.65 -7.63 1.54
C PRO A 38 22.22 -8.54 0.44
N PRO A 39 23.10 -9.49 0.78
CA PRO A 39 23.53 -10.53 -0.15
C PRO A 39 22.33 -11.32 -0.70
N ARG A 40 22.40 -11.75 -1.97
CA ARG A 40 21.30 -12.45 -2.66
C ARG A 40 20.83 -13.74 -1.98
N TRP A 41 21.70 -14.39 -1.22
CA TRP A 41 21.42 -15.63 -0.51
C TRP A 41 20.85 -15.40 0.90
N ALA A 42 20.86 -14.16 1.40
CA ALA A 42 20.43 -13.86 2.75
C ALA A 42 18.89 -13.87 2.81
N PRO A 43 18.27 -14.59 3.77
CA PRO A 43 16.84 -14.48 4.00
C PRO A 43 16.45 -13.05 4.39
N VAL A 44 15.51 -12.46 3.65
CA VAL A 44 15.04 -11.09 3.91
C VAL A 44 13.62 -11.09 4.44
N VAL A 45 13.44 -10.42 5.58
CA VAL A 45 12.13 -10.16 6.17
C VAL A 45 11.94 -8.65 6.21
N LEU A 46 10.81 -8.18 5.67
CA LEU A 46 10.36 -6.81 5.85
C LEU A 46 9.64 -6.70 7.19
N VAL A 47 10.01 -5.71 7.98
CA VAL A 47 9.38 -5.43 9.27
C VAL A 47 8.78 -4.03 9.21
N ASP A 48 7.50 -3.93 9.56
CA ASP A 48 6.74 -2.68 9.65
C ASP A 48 6.08 -2.60 11.03
N ASP A 49 5.66 -1.41 11.47
CA ASP A 49 4.90 -1.29 12.71
C ASP A 49 3.42 -1.60 12.48
N VAL A 50 2.82 -1.01 11.44
CA VAL A 50 1.40 -1.10 11.12
C VAL A 50 1.20 -1.41 9.64
N LEU A 51 0.72 -2.61 9.36
CA LEU A 51 0.27 -2.97 8.02
C LEU A 51 -1.17 -2.50 7.81
N THR A 52 -1.35 -1.46 6.99
CA THR A 52 -2.68 -0.98 6.62
C THR A 52 -3.20 -1.71 5.38
N THR A 53 -3.00 -1.14 4.19
CA THR A 53 -3.39 -1.74 2.90
C THR A 53 -2.34 -2.69 2.33
N GLY A 54 -1.19 -2.82 2.99
CA GLY A 54 -0.02 -3.52 2.46
C GLY A 54 0.70 -2.80 1.32
N ALA A 55 0.29 -1.59 0.94
CA ALA A 55 0.86 -0.85 -0.20
C ALA A 55 2.38 -0.65 -0.08
N THR A 56 2.85 -0.25 1.10
CA THR A 56 4.26 -0.04 1.38
C THR A 56 5.04 -1.33 1.27
N ALA A 57 4.59 -2.39 1.93
CA ALA A 57 5.25 -3.69 1.88
C ALA A 57 5.32 -4.24 0.45
N ALA A 58 4.23 -4.15 -0.32
CA ALA A 58 4.18 -4.60 -1.71
C ALA A 58 5.18 -3.82 -2.60
N GLU A 59 5.25 -2.50 -2.44
CA GLU A 59 6.18 -1.68 -3.20
C GLU A 59 7.64 -1.92 -2.80
N CYS A 60 7.92 -2.12 -1.51
CA CYS A 60 9.24 -2.52 -1.01
C CYS A 60 9.68 -3.87 -1.60
N THR A 61 8.81 -4.88 -1.55
CA THR A 61 9.06 -6.20 -2.15
C THR A 61 9.35 -6.06 -3.64
N ARG A 62 8.54 -5.31 -4.38
CA ARG A 62 8.75 -5.07 -5.82
C ARG A 62 10.12 -4.46 -6.12
N VAL A 63 10.58 -3.53 -5.28
CA VAL A 63 11.89 -2.86 -5.46
C VAL A 63 13.05 -3.81 -5.14
N LEU A 64 12.93 -4.62 -4.09
CA LEU A 64 13.94 -5.61 -3.71
C LEU A 64 14.04 -6.76 -4.72
N GLU A 65 12.92 -7.29 -5.19
CA GLU A 65 12.88 -8.36 -6.19
C GLU A 65 13.50 -7.89 -7.52
N ARG A 66 13.25 -6.64 -7.94
CA ARG A 66 13.93 -6.04 -9.10
C ARG A 66 15.44 -5.89 -8.90
N ALA A 67 15.91 -5.83 -7.66
CA ALA A 67 17.33 -5.86 -7.32
C ALA A 67 17.90 -7.29 -7.23
N GLY A 68 17.07 -8.32 -7.40
CA GLY A 68 17.44 -9.72 -7.24
C GLY A 68 17.50 -10.19 -5.79
N VAL A 69 16.75 -9.54 -4.89
CA VAL A 69 16.62 -9.89 -3.47
C VAL A 69 15.22 -10.46 -3.22
N GLU A 70 15.15 -11.69 -2.73
CA GLU A 70 13.88 -12.38 -2.41
C GLU A 70 13.39 -12.03 -1.00
N VAL A 71 12.16 -11.52 -0.90
CA VAL A 71 11.51 -11.25 0.39
C VAL A 71 10.75 -12.49 0.85
N HIS A 72 11.18 -13.05 1.98
CA HIS A 72 10.66 -14.32 2.51
C HIS A 72 9.42 -14.12 3.39
N ALA A 73 9.32 -12.98 4.06
CA ALA A 73 8.18 -12.65 4.91
C ALA A 73 8.01 -11.14 5.09
N ILE A 74 6.78 -10.75 5.44
CA ILE A 74 6.44 -9.43 5.94
C ILE A 74 5.88 -9.62 7.34
N VAL A 75 6.43 -8.90 8.31
CA VAL A 75 6.00 -8.91 9.70
C VAL A 75 5.57 -7.51 10.09
N ALA A 76 4.42 -7.40 10.76
CA ALA A 76 3.96 -6.15 11.34
C ALA A 76 3.46 -6.38 12.77
N PHE A 77 3.59 -5.36 13.63
CA PHE A 77 3.07 -5.43 15.01
C PHE A 77 1.55 -5.28 15.06
N ALA A 78 0.97 -4.52 14.13
CA ALA A 78 -0.47 -4.34 14.00
C ALA A 78 -0.93 -4.40 12.55
N VAL A 79 -2.20 -4.77 12.35
CA VAL A 79 -2.88 -4.69 11.07
C VAL A 79 -4.08 -3.76 11.22
N ALA A 80 -4.19 -2.79 10.32
CA ALA A 80 -5.29 -1.82 10.32
C ALA A 80 -6.17 -2.00 9.09
N GLY A 81 -7.38 -2.54 9.29
CA GLY A 81 -8.37 -2.75 8.24
C GLY A 81 -9.78 -2.95 8.79
N GLY A 82 -10.68 -2.01 8.47
CA GLY A 82 -12.12 -2.03 8.82
C GLY A 82 -12.62 -0.59 8.91
N HIS A 83 -13.45 -0.04 8.03
CA HIS A 83 -14.65 -0.59 7.41
C HIS A 83 -14.70 -0.17 5.93
N SER A 84 -14.88 -1.12 5.01
CA SER A 84 -15.40 -0.78 3.68
C SER A 84 -16.83 -0.29 3.88
N ALA A 85 -17.12 0.97 3.57
CA ALA A 85 -18.50 1.42 3.45
C ALA A 85 -19.23 0.47 2.50
N SER A 86 -20.27 -0.20 2.99
CA SER A 86 -21.17 -1.00 2.16
C SER A 86 -21.81 -0.05 1.13
N PRO A 87 -21.86 -0.39 -0.18
CA PRO A 87 -22.69 0.36 -1.09
C PRO A 87 -24.14 0.12 -0.65
N GLY A 88 -24.73 1.13 -0.04
CA GLY A 88 -26.12 1.12 0.39
C GLY A 88 -27.01 0.66 -0.75
N ARG A 89 -27.66 -0.50 -0.55
CA ARG A 89 -28.88 -0.86 -1.27
C ARG A 89 -29.94 0.18 -0.91
N GLY A 90 -30.47 0.89 -1.90
CA GLY A 90 -31.72 1.64 -1.76
C GLY A 90 -31.67 3.10 -2.20
N ALA A 91 -31.77 3.34 -3.51
CA ALA A 91 -32.53 4.48 -4.02
C ALA A 91 -33.42 3.93 -5.13
N GLY A 92 -34.62 3.51 -4.71
CA GLY A 92 -35.68 3.06 -5.59
C GLY A 92 -36.13 4.19 -6.52
N ARG A 93 -36.70 3.74 -7.64
CA ARG A 93 -37.37 4.52 -8.68
C ARG A 93 -38.22 5.66 -8.10
N VAL A 94 -38.09 6.83 -8.70
CA VAL A 94 -39.25 7.70 -8.95
C VAL A 94 -39.43 7.71 -10.46
N ALA A 95 -40.40 6.93 -10.92
CA ALA A 95 -41.04 7.18 -12.20
C ALA A 95 -41.97 8.37 -11.93
N ASP A 96 -41.74 9.51 -12.57
CA ASP A 96 -42.75 10.55 -12.65
C ASP A 96 -43.56 10.37 -13.93
N ALA A 97 -44.84 10.59 -13.74
CA ALA A 97 -45.95 10.30 -14.60
C ALA A 97 -46.03 11.30 -15.77
N GLY A 98 -46.80 10.89 -16.77
CA GLY A 98 -47.03 11.68 -17.96
C GLY A 98 -47.77 12.98 -17.72
N THR A 99 -47.59 13.88 -18.67
CA THR A 99 -48.53 14.92 -19.12
C THR A 99 -48.13 15.11 -20.60
N GLY A 100 -48.96 15.06 -21.63
CA GLY A 100 -50.39 15.27 -21.75
C GLY A 100 -50.56 16.20 -22.97
N ARG A 101 -50.97 15.61 -24.11
CA ARG A 101 -51.22 16.22 -25.44
C ARG A 101 -50.04 16.79 -26.24
#